data_AF-A0A183ADC5-F1
#
_entry.id   AF-A0A183ADC5-F1
#
_cell.length_a   1.000
_cell.length_b   1.000
_cell.length_c   1.000
_cell.angle_alpha   90.00
_cell.angle_beta   90.00
_cell.angle_gamma   90.00
#
_symmetry.space_group_name_H-M   'P 1'
#
loop_
_entity.id
_entity.type
_entity.pdbx_description
1 polymer ?
#
loop_
_entity_poly.entity_id
_entity_poly.type
_entity_poly.pdbx_seq_one_letter_code
_entity_poly.pdbx_strand_id
1 'polypeptide(L)'
;MARELLPTPAKSHYVFNLRDLSKCIQGLLQADTGVIREKKTFCRLFFHEAQRVFHDRLIDRTDKQFFNEMLAEMSSKYFSETREYAYSHTEKK
;
A
#
# COMPACT_ATOMS: atom_id res chain seq x y z
N MET A 1 0.19 -7.52 -9.47
CA MET A 1 -0.87 -6.48 -9.31
C MET A 1 -1.57 -6.08 -10.60
N ALA A 2 -1.00 -5.28 -11.51
CA ALA A 2 -1.73 -4.79 -12.71
C ALA A 2 -2.13 -5.87 -13.73
N ARG A 3 -1.42 -7.01 -13.75
CA ARG A 3 -1.74 -8.17 -14.60
C ARG A 3 -2.74 -9.14 -13.95
N GLU A 4 -2.95 -9.03 -12.64
CA GLU A 4 -3.78 -9.94 -11.85
C GLU A 4 -5.11 -9.30 -11.46
N LEU A 5 -5.13 -7.98 -11.27
CA LEU A 5 -6.33 -7.19 -11.06
C LEU A 5 -6.72 -6.51 -12.38
N LEU A 6 -7.30 -7.28 -13.29
CA LEU A 6 -7.78 -6.77 -14.58
C LEU A 6 -9.12 -6.03 -14.38
N PRO A 7 -9.33 -4.90 -15.08
CA PRO A 7 -10.61 -4.21 -15.04
C PRO A 7 -11.68 -5.09 -15.68
N THR A 8 -12.68 -5.49 -14.90
CA THR A 8 -13.91 -6.11 -15.39
C THR A 8 -15.03 -5.07 -15.37
N PRO A 9 -16.16 -5.27 -16.09
CA PRO A 9 -17.29 -4.35 -16.02
C PRO A 9 -17.78 -4.06 -14.59
N ALA A 10 -17.64 -5.04 -13.68
CA ALA A 10 -17.96 -4.90 -12.26
C ALA A 10 -16.85 -4.22 -11.43
N LYS A 11 -15.59 -4.26 -11.89
CA LYS A 11 -14.39 -3.72 -11.22
C LYS A 11 -13.66 -2.72 -12.14
N SER A 12 -14.41 -1.85 -12.82
CA SER A 12 -13.88 -0.94 -13.86
C SER A 12 -12.90 0.11 -13.34
N HIS A 13 -12.95 0.41 -12.04
CA HIS A 13 -12.06 1.35 -11.35
C HIS A 13 -10.71 0.74 -10.95
N TYR A 14 -10.47 -0.55 -11.23
CA TYR A 14 -9.19 -1.23 -11.00
C TYR A 14 -8.17 -0.90 -12.11
N VAL A 15 -8.03 0.39 -12.41
CA VAL A 15 -7.05 0.90 -13.39
C VAL A 15 -5.86 1.43 -12.61
N PHE A 16 -4.74 0.71 -12.70
CA PHE A 16 -3.47 1.10 -12.09
C PHE A 16 -2.60 1.81 -13.13
N ASN A 17 -2.25 3.08 -12.87
CA ASN A 17 -1.39 3.88 -13.75
C ASN A 17 -0.16 4.39 -12.98
N LEU A 18 0.91 4.77 -13.69
CA LEU A 18 2.10 5.42 -13.15
C LEU A 18 1.79 6.71 -12.38
N ARG A 19 0.68 7.39 -12.70
CA ARG A 19 0.19 8.55 -11.91
C ARG A 19 -0.06 8.19 -10.44
N ASP A 20 -0.48 6.96 -10.17
CA ASP A 20 -0.74 6.50 -8.81
C ASP A 20 0.57 6.35 -8.03
N LEU A 21 1.63 5.89 -8.69
CA LEU A 21 2.97 5.89 -8.11
C LEU A 21 3.43 7.32 -7.76
N SER A 22 3.18 8.29 -8.65
CA SER A 22 3.48 9.70 -8.35
C SER A 22 2.73 10.20 -7.11
N LYS A 23 1.48 9.79 -6.89
CA LYS A 23 0.71 10.13 -5.68
C LYS A 23 1.33 9.54 -4.41
N CYS A 24 1.80 8.29 -4.45
CA CYS A 24 2.51 7.69 -3.31
C CYS A 24 3.77 8.48 -2.95
N ILE A 25 4.58 8.84 -3.95
CA ILE A 25 5.81 9.62 -3.73
C ILE A 25 5.48 11.02 -3.21
N GLN A 26 4.45 11.68 -3.76
CA GLN A 26 4.00 12.98 -3.27
C GLN A 26 3.55 12.94 -1.81
N GLY A 27 2.81 11.90 -1.40
CA GLY A 27 2.44 11.71 0.01
C GLY A 27 3.66 11.55 0.92
N LEU A 28 4.69 10.85 0.44
CA LEU A 28 5.95 10.70 1.15
C LEU A 28 6.70 12.03 1.32
N LEU A 29 6.71 12.86 0.28
CA LEU A 29 7.39 14.16 0.28
C LEU A 29 6.69 15.21 1.15
N GLN A 30 5.42 15.01 1.49
CA GLN A 30 4.67 15.89 2.40
C GLN A 30 5.00 15.65 3.88
N ALA A 31 5.70 14.57 4.20
CA ALA A 31 6.00 14.24 5.58
C ALA A 31 7.13 15.10 6.16
N ASP A 32 6.99 15.41 7.45
CA ASP A 32 7.97 16.22 8.17
C ASP A 32 9.28 15.43 8.40
N THR A 33 10.37 15.96 7.83
CA THR A 33 11.73 15.44 7.99
C THR A 33 12.21 15.45 9.45
N GLY A 34 11.62 16.29 10.31
CA GLY A 34 11.89 16.33 11.74
C GLY A 34 11.35 15.11 12.50
N VAL A 35 10.29 14.49 11.98
CA VAL A 35 9.60 13.31 12.55
C VAL A 35 10.14 12.01 11.98
N ILE A 36 10.46 11.97 10.68
CA ILE A 36 10.96 10.76 10.01
C ILE A 36 12.49 10.71 10.08
N ARG A 37 13.00 10.23 11.21
CA ARG A 37 14.45 10.09 11.45
C ARG A 37 14.96 8.67 11.23
N GLU A 38 14.08 7.70 11.33
CA GLU A 38 14.42 6.28 11.25
C GLU A 38 13.96 5.67 9.93
N LYS A 39 14.78 4.77 9.38
CA LYS A 39 14.43 3.98 8.18
C LYS A 39 13.11 3.24 8.37
N LYS A 40 12.86 2.68 9.56
CA LYS A 40 11.61 1.99 9.91
C LYS A 40 10.39 2.91 9.75
N THR A 41 10.47 4.13 10.27
CA THR A 41 9.39 5.13 10.17
C THR A 41 9.14 5.56 8.73
N PHE A 42 10.20 5.69 7.93
CA PHE A 42 10.07 5.99 6.51
C PHE A 42 9.37 4.85 5.75
N CYS A 43 9.78 3.60 5.99
CA CYS A 43 9.15 2.42 5.37
C CYS A 43 7.66 2.32 5.77
N ARG A 44 7.37 2.56 7.04
CA ARG A 44 6.02 2.63 7.59
C ARG A 44 5.12 3.63 6.85
N LEU A 45 5.62 4.85 6.64
CA LEU A 45 4.89 5.86 5.88
C LEU A 45 4.70 5.45 4.42
N PHE A 46 5.73 4.87 3.81
CA PHE A 46 5.65 4.40 2.42
C PHE A 46 4.56 3.33 2.23
N PHE A 47 4.47 2.35 3.13
CA PHE A 47 3.41 1.35 3.09
C PHE A 47 2.03 1.96 3.32
N HIS A 48 1.91 2.93 4.23
CA HIS A 48 0.67 3.65 4.46
C HIS A 48 0.18 4.38 3.21
N GLU A 49 1.06 5.12 2.52
CA GLU A 49 0.69 5.81 1.29
C GLU A 49 0.35 4.83 0.15
N ALA A 50 1.07 3.70 0.06
CA ALA A 50 0.73 2.65 -0.89
C ALA A 50 -0.66 2.04 -0.62
N GLN A 51 -1.01 1.78 0.63
CA GLN A 51 -2.36 1.33 1.00
C GLN A 51 -3.40 2.40 0.65
N ARG A 52 -3.19 3.65 1.05
CA ARG A 52 -4.14 4.75 0.76
C ARG A 52 -4.40 4.93 -0.74
N VAL A 53 -3.38 4.80 -1.58
CA VAL A 53 -3.52 5.02 -3.03
C VAL A 53 -4.13 3.82 -3.74
N PHE A 54 -3.77 2.59 -3.34
CA PHE A 54 -4.12 1.36 -4.06
C PHE A 54 -5.15 0.50 -3.32
N HIS A 55 -4.95 0.22 -2.03
CA HIS A 55 -5.82 -0.66 -1.23
C HIS A 55 -7.23 -0.08 -1.06
N ASP A 56 -7.36 1.24 -0.90
CA ASP A 56 -8.67 1.90 -0.75
C ASP A 56 -9.55 1.81 -2.00
N ARG A 57 -8.95 1.53 -3.17
CA ARG A 57 -9.71 1.32 -4.42
C ARG A 57 -10.24 -0.10 -4.56
N LEU A 58 -9.75 -1.04 -3.76
CA LEU A 58 -10.19 -2.42 -3.80
C LEU A 58 -11.51 -2.55 -3.04
N ILE A 59 -12.45 -3.31 -3.58
CA ILE A 59 -13.75 -3.56 -2.94
C ILE A 59 -13.79 -4.96 -2.34
N ASP A 60 -13.19 -5.92 -3.04
CA ASP A 60 -13.18 -7.33 -2.64
C ASP A 60 -12.22 -7.58 -1.47
N ARG A 61 -12.63 -8.42 -0.52
CA ARG A 61 -11.76 -8.82 0.59
C ARG A 61 -10.60 -9.68 0.10
N THR A 62 -10.82 -10.52 -0.91
CA THR A 62 -9.78 -11.36 -1.48
C THR A 62 -8.70 -10.50 -2.16
N ASP A 63 -9.11 -9.49 -2.93
CA ASP A 63 -8.17 -8.58 -3.61
C ASP A 63 -7.35 -7.76 -2.58
N LYS A 64 -8.02 -7.30 -1.51
CA LYS A 64 -7.35 -6.58 -0.41
C LYS A 64 -6.32 -7.44 0.30
N GLN A 65 -6.67 -8.69 0.59
CA GLN A 65 -5.75 -9.63 1.22
C GLN A 65 -4.55 -9.93 0.32
N PHE A 66 -4.79 -10.20 -0.97
CA PHE A 66 -3.73 -10.38 -1.95
C PHE A 66 -2.77 -9.18 -2.01
N PHE A 67 -3.30 -7.94 -1.99
CA PHE A 67 -2.47 -6.74 -1.97
C PHE A 67 -1.61 -6.65 -0.69
N ASN A 68 -2.19 -6.97 0.47
CA ASN A 68 -1.45 -6.94 1.73
C ASN A 68 -0.35 -8.02 1.79
N GLU A 69 -0.61 -9.21 1.25
CA GLU A 69 0.38 -10.28 1.13
C GLU A 69 1.53 -9.86 0.20
N MET A 70 1.21 -9.29 -0.96
CA MET A 70 2.21 -8.75 -1.89
C MET A 70 3.04 -7.62 -1.25
N LEU A 71 2.41 -6.70 -0.51
CA LEU A 71 3.14 -5.66 0.22
C LEU A 71 4.08 -6.23 1.28
N ALA A 72 3.64 -7.26 2.01
CA ALA A 72 4.46 -7.92 3.03
C ALA A 72 5.66 -8.68 2.43
N GLU A 73 5.48 -9.32 1.27
CA GLU A 73 6.58 -9.96 0.54
C GLU A 73 7.63 -8.91 0.10
N MET A 74 7.16 -7.80 -0.49
CA MET A 74 8.03 -6.70 -0.90
C MET A 74 8.76 -6.06 0.28
N SER A 75 8.10 -5.90 1.43
CA SER A 75 8.73 -5.33 2.63
C SER A 75 9.88 -6.21 3.13
N SER A 76 9.63 -7.52 3.19
CA SER A 76 10.64 -8.51 3.59
C SER A 76 11.83 -8.51 2.64
N LYS A 77 11.57 -8.46 1.33
CA LYS A 77 12.59 -8.55 0.28
C LYS A 77 13.51 -7.32 0.21
N TYR A 78 12.96 -6.12 0.31
CA TYR A 78 13.72 -4.88 0.05
C TYR A 78 14.16 -4.15 1.32
N PHE A 79 13.41 -4.29 2.42
CA PHE A 79 13.66 -3.54 3.64
C PHE A 79 14.20 -4.41 4.78
N SER A 80 14.21 -5.74 4.62
CA SER A 80 14.60 -6.72 5.66
C SER A 80 13.84 -6.52 6.98
N GLU A 81 12.72 -5.82 6.94
CA GLU A 81 11.86 -5.49 8.07
C GLU A 81 10.55 -6.28 7.92
N THR A 82 10.26 -7.09 8.94
CA THR A 82 9.21 -8.12 8.91
C THR A 82 8.03 -7.71 9.80
N ARG A 83 6.82 -7.78 9.22
CA ARG A 83 5.50 -7.98 9.87
C ARG A 83 5.03 -7.00 10.95
N GLU A 84 4.72 -5.75 10.60
CA GLU A 84 3.84 -4.94 11.49
C GLU A 84 2.59 -4.34 10.82
N TYR A 85 2.31 -4.67 9.55
CA TYR A 85 1.14 -4.11 8.85
C TYR A 85 -0.03 -5.08 8.62
N ALA A 86 0.07 -6.31 9.13
CA ALA A 86 -0.97 -7.31 8.88
C ALA A 86 -2.25 -7.15 9.74
N TYR A 87 -2.30 -6.28 10.76
CA TYR A 87 -3.39 -6.34 11.76
C TYR A 87 -3.97 -5.00 12.27
N SER A 88 -3.75 -3.84 11.63
CA SER A 88 -4.31 -2.58 12.18
C SER A 88 -5.78 -2.30 11.82
N HIS A 89 -6.47 -3.15 11.05
CA HIS A 89 -7.85 -2.87 10.60
C HIS A 89 -8.89 -3.98 10.83
N THR A 90 -8.61 -5.00 11.65
CA THR A 90 -9.64 -5.99 12.05
C THR A 90 -10.28 -5.73 13.42
N GLU A 91 -10.00 -4.62 14.10
CA GLU A 91 -10.75 -4.24 15.30
C GLU A 91 -11.08 -2.75 15.34
N LYS A 92 -12.38 -2.47 15.52
CA LYS A 92 -13.08 -1.18 15.73
C LYS A 92 -13.67 -0.53 14.48
N LYS A 93 -14.81 -1.02 14.00
CA LYS A 93 -16.15 -0.65 14.51
C LYS A 93 -17.23 -1.55 13.89
#